data_AF-A0A812VCI9-F1
#
_entry.id   AF-A0A812VCI9-F1
#
_cell.length_a   1.000
_cell.length_b   1.000
_cell.length_c   1.000
_cell.angle_alpha   90.00
_cell.angle_beta   90.00
_cell.angle_gamma   90.00
#
_symmetry.space_group_name_H-M   'P 1'
#
loop_
_entity.id
_entity.type
_entity.pdbx_description
1 polymer ?
#
loop_
_entity_poly.entity_id
_entity_poly.type
_entity_poly.pdbx_seq_one_letter_code
_entity_poly.pdbx_strand_id
1 'polypeptide(L)'
;MDQESLVSVLDGLLSKHHQRLLLQLEHILDRRRQLNSVVSSQGTDLLAAPPLVIPLPPEIEKEPTFQSGLAERQERPSLGESEMVSRMQTLASLHSTNMPPVIRDTSLDRSGSYELAKQASKRIRDSLPSSEAPELPSIGVSCLRRSQASLLELVNSLKFETFFAAVIATNSVFIGITIQWESSQRTLKVPSAMFFVQLAYTMIFLLEVLLKVLALGLRDFFCSANWGWHWFDVFVVASAVFECIVEVVTQDPQLSGSSSNLRILRVLRMTRLTRIFRVIRVVRFFRSLRTLVFSIANTLKSLFWAMLLLALIMYVFAILFTDIVNSYMLENEGVESAGELEKYFGTLHISVHTLFMSISGGLTWKDASGALAEISWLWVYVFTSYIAFSCFAVLNVMTGVFCQSAIKGAERDQEMVVQSLIMDKQQLKQSLTKLFQKMDDEGNGSLTLTHFEKHFQDEEVKVLFEALELGATDAWTLFLSLDHNEDYLILPEEFLEGCLQLRGTAKAIDVFMLRRQINKLIMHMTETALTQQHLVQTLADMQSAEQQSSCQLDTGDS
;
A
#
# COMPACT_ATOMS: atom_id res chain seq x y z
N MET A 1 77.32 2.55 -34.57
CA MET A 1 76.75 3.04 -33.29
C MET A 1 76.55 1.81 -32.40
N ASP A 2 77.16 1.78 -31.22
CA ASP A 2 77.25 0.57 -30.39
C ASP A 2 75.89 0.08 -29.89
N GLN A 3 75.74 -1.25 -29.84
CA GLN A 3 74.51 -1.98 -29.50
C GLN A 3 73.98 -1.62 -28.10
N GLU A 4 74.85 -1.18 -27.18
CA GLU A 4 74.48 -0.66 -25.85
C GLU A 4 73.75 0.69 -25.90
N SER A 5 74.04 1.54 -26.90
CA SER A 5 73.37 2.85 -27.02
C SER A 5 71.90 2.68 -27.42
N LEU A 6 71.61 1.73 -28.30
CA LEU A 6 70.27 1.46 -28.83
C LEU A 6 69.37 0.81 -27.76
N VAL A 7 69.93 -0.07 -26.92
CA VAL A 7 69.21 -0.61 -25.75
C VAL A 7 68.89 0.49 -24.75
N SER A 8 69.82 1.41 -24.46
CA SER A 8 69.54 2.52 -23.52
C SER A 8 68.47 3.50 -24.04
N VAL A 9 68.43 3.73 -25.35
CA VAL A 9 67.42 4.59 -25.99
C VAL A 9 66.06 3.91 -26.00
N LEU A 10 66.01 2.61 -26.29
CA LEU A 10 64.79 1.82 -26.25
C LEU A 10 64.22 1.73 -24.82
N ASP A 11 65.08 1.51 -23.82
CA ASP A 11 64.68 1.49 -22.40
C ASP A 11 64.19 2.87 -21.94
N GLY A 12 64.84 3.94 -22.41
CA GLY A 12 64.41 5.32 -22.15
C GLY A 12 63.06 5.66 -22.79
N LEU A 13 62.77 5.15 -23.98
CA LEU A 13 61.48 5.33 -24.66
C LEU A 13 60.39 4.46 -24.03
N LEU A 14 60.69 3.21 -23.68
CA LEU A 14 59.76 2.30 -23.00
C LEU A 14 59.40 2.85 -21.62
N SER A 15 60.38 3.35 -20.86
CA SER A 15 60.20 3.98 -19.56
C SER A 15 59.32 5.23 -19.66
N LYS A 16 59.57 6.11 -20.64
CA LYS A 16 58.73 7.29 -20.88
C LYS A 16 57.30 6.94 -21.30
N HIS A 17 57.12 5.87 -22.08
CA HIS A 17 55.80 5.42 -22.49
C HIS A 17 55.03 4.80 -21.31
N HIS A 18 55.71 4.00 -20.49
CA HIS A 18 55.15 3.42 -19.26
C HIS A 18 54.76 4.51 -18.25
N GLN A 19 55.59 5.55 -18.11
CA GLN A 19 55.31 6.68 -17.24
C GLN A 19 54.13 7.54 -17.74
N ARG A 20 53.95 7.69 -19.06
CA ARG A 20 52.74 8.31 -19.64
C ARG A 20 51.49 7.48 -19.41
N LEU A 21 51.57 6.16 -19.55
CA LEU A 21 50.45 5.27 -19.30
C LEU A 21 50.04 5.30 -17.83
N LEU A 22 50.99 5.29 -16.90
CA LEU A 22 50.71 5.41 -15.47
C LEU A 22 50.04 6.76 -15.13
N LEU A 23 50.50 7.86 -15.71
CA LEU A 23 49.87 9.17 -15.53
C LEU A 23 48.45 9.24 -16.12
N GLN A 24 48.20 8.59 -17.25
CA GLN A 24 46.85 8.50 -17.81
C GLN A 24 45.93 7.64 -16.94
N LEU A 25 46.45 6.55 -16.38
CA LEU A 25 45.71 5.65 -15.50
C LEU A 25 45.39 6.34 -14.16
N GLU A 26 46.33 7.10 -13.61
CA GLU A 26 46.12 7.92 -12.42
C GLU A 26 45.08 9.02 -12.66
N HIS A 27 45.12 9.70 -13.82
CA HIS A 27 44.11 10.68 -14.20
C HIS A 27 42.71 10.05 -14.40
N ILE A 28 42.63 8.83 -14.93
CA ILE A 28 41.36 8.08 -15.06
C ILE A 28 40.83 7.68 -13.68
N LEU A 29 41.70 7.22 -12.78
CA LEU A 29 41.34 6.85 -11.42
C LEU A 29 40.89 8.06 -10.60
N ASP A 30 41.54 9.21 -10.73
CA ASP A 30 41.12 10.45 -10.08
C ASP A 30 39.80 10.97 -10.65
N ARG A 31 39.58 10.86 -11.97
CA ARG A 31 38.28 11.21 -12.58
C ARG A 31 37.17 10.28 -12.08
N ARG A 32 37.46 8.99 -11.85
CA ARG A 32 36.51 8.02 -11.26
C ARG A 32 36.24 8.31 -9.78
N ARG A 33 37.26 8.69 -8.99
CA ARG A 33 37.07 9.14 -7.59
C ARG A 33 36.23 10.42 -7.52
N GLN A 34 36.48 11.39 -8.40
CA GLN A 34 35.68 12.60 -8.49
C GLN A 34 34.23 12.27 -8.88
N LEU A 35 34.00 11.41 -9.87
CA LEU A 35 32.66 10.94 -10.24
C LEU A 35 31.96 10.21 -9.09
N ASN A 36 32.65 9.34 -8.36
CA ASN A 36 32.07 8.67 -7.18
C ASN A 36 31.79 9.66 -6.04
N SER A 37 32.61 10.70 -5.85
CA SER A 37 32.34 11.76 -4.86
C SER A 37 31.19 12.69 -5.25
N VAL A 38 30.94 12.86 -6.56
CA VAL A 38 29.79 13.60 -7.09
C VAL A 38 28.52 12.75 -7.01
N VAL A 39 28.61 11.45 -7.26
CA VAL A 39 27.48 10.51 -7.10
C VAL A 39 27.12 10.31 -5.61
N SER A 40 28.10 10.34 -4.70
CA SER A 40 27.84 10.28 -3.26
C SER A 40 27.31 11.60 -2.68
N SER A 41 27.56 12.74 -3.33
CA SER A 41 27.04 14.06 -2.91
C SER A 41 25.74 14.47 -3.61
N GLN A 42 25.38 13.87 -4.76
CA GLN A 42 24.13 14.12 -5.49
C GLN A 42 23.13 12.96 -5.45
N GLY A 43 23.39 11.92 -4.65
CA GLY A 43 22.51 10.75 -4.46
C GLY A 43 21.14 11.03 -3.84
N THR A 44 20.78 12.29 -3.59
CA THR A 44 19.44 12.68 -3.11
C THR A 44 18.56 13.42 -4.12
N ASP A 45 19.06 13.88 -5.28
CA ASP A 45 18.28 14.82 -6.12
C ASP A 45 18.04 14.44 -7.60
N LEU A 46 18.42 13.24 -8.06
CA LEU A 46 18.25 12.85 -9.49
C LEU A 46 17.11 11.84 -9.79
N LEU A 47 16.08 11.80 -8.94
CA LEU A 47 14.79 11.14 -9.25
C LEU A 47 13.62 12.13 -9.45
N ALA A 48 13.90 13.41 -9.71
CA ALA A 48 12.89 14.35 -10.21
C ALA A 48 12.95 14.41 -11.74
N ALA A 49 12.01 13.75 -12.41
CA ALA A 49 11.64 14.12 -13.77
C ALA A 49 11.15 15.59 -13.78
N PRO A 50 11.40 16.38 -14.84
CA PRO A 50 10.97 17.77 -14.86
C PRO A 50 9.44 17.86 -14.88
N PRO A 51 8.81 18.74 -14.07
CA PRO A 51 7.38 18.97 -14.16
C PRO A 51 7.05 19.71 -15.47
N LEU A 52 6.02 19.24 -16.16
CA LEU A 52 5.35 19.97 -17.23
C LEU A 52 4.75 21.26 -16.63
N VAL A 53 5.32 22.42 -16.98
CA VAL A 53 4.78 23.74 -16.61
C VAL A 53 3.84 24.21 -17.72
N ILE A 54 2.56 24.35 -17.39
CA ILE A 54 1.56 25.15 -18.13
C ILE A 54 1.56 26.55 -17.46
N PRO A 55 1.63 27.67 -18.21
CA PRO A 55 1.78 28.99 -17.62
C PRO A 55 0.44 29.72 -17.43
N LEU A 56 0.19 30.36 -16.28
CA LEU A 56 -0.73 31.51 -16.10
C LEU A 56 -0.46 32.18 -14.70
N PRO A 57 -0.87 33.44 -14.44
CA PRO A 57 -0.01 34.63 -14.25
C PRO A 57 0.21 35.04 -12.76
N PRO A 58 0.92 36.17 -12.48
CA PRO A 58 1.74 36.34 -11.27
C PRO A 58 1.11 37.15 -10.11
N GLU A 59 1.82 37.02 -8.97
CA GLU A 59 2.02 37.95 -7.83
C GLU A 59 0.88 38.20 -6.82
N ILE A 60 1.19 38.00 -5.53
CA ILE A 60 1.46 39.07 -4.55
C ILE A 60 2.05 38.45 -3.24
N GLU A 61 3.36 38.64 -3.05
CA GLU A 61 4.05 39.21 -1.88
C GLU A 61 3.41 39.18 -0.46
N LYS A 62 4.05 38.51 0.53
CA LYS A 62 4.79 39.12 1.68
C LYS A 62 5.03 38.18 2.88
N GLU A 63 6.30 38.14 3.32
CA GLU A 63 6.84 37.78 4.65
C GLU A 63 6.26 38.64 5.81
N PRO A 64 6.55 38.45 7.13
CA PRO A 64 7.74 37.82 7.74
C PRO A 64 7.57 36.96 9.03
N THR A 65 8.64 36.19 9.29
CA THR A 65 9.34 35.86 10.55
C THR A 65 8.75 36.25 11.92
N PHE A 66 8.71 35.29 12.86
CA PHE A 66 8.92 35.55 14.30
C PHE A 66 9.56 34.35 15.04
N GLN A 67 10.55 34.67 15.89
CA GLN A 67 11.32 33.78 16.77
C GLN A 67 10.62 33.54 18.12
N SER A 68 10.94 32.40 18.75
CA SER A 68 11.02 32.08 20.21
C SER A 68 10.45 30.68 20.42
N GLY A 69 10.93 29.82 21.30
CA GLY A 69 11.95 29.88 22.35
C GLY A 69 11.72 28.63 23.22
N LEU A 70 12.79 27.90 23.50
CA LEU A 70 13.07 27.03 24.65
C LEU A 70 11.89 26.33 25.38
N ALA A 71 11.90 25.00 25.36
CA ALA A 71 11.63 24.18 26.55
C ALA A 71 12.25 22.78 26.41
N GLU A 72 13.12 22.45 27.36
CA GLU A 72 13.74 21.14 27.58
C GLU A 72 12.71 20.02 27.76
N ARG A 73 12.97 18.86 27.13
CA ARG A 73 12.47 17.57 27.61
C ARG A 73 13.43 16.43 27.26
N GLN A 74 14.45 16.33 28.11
CA GLN A 74 15.09 15.11 28.62
C GLN A 74 14.70 13.77 27.97
N GLU A 75 15.54 13.28 27.05
CA GLU A 75 15.64 11.86 26.68
C GLU A 75 16.98 11.28 27.16
N ARG A 76 16.91 10.05 27.68
CA ARG A 76 18.01 9.29 28.30
C ARG A 76 19.01 8.81 27.23
N PRO A 77 20.31 8.70 27.54
CA PRO A 77 21.29 8.23 26.57
C PRO A 77 21.21 6.72 26.36
N SER A 78 21.12 6.31 25.09
CA SER A 78 21.38 4.95 24.61
C SER A 78 22.87 4.63 24.79
N LEU A 79 23.21 3.88 25.84
CA LEU A 79 24.48 3.17 25.90
C LEU A 79 24.43 2.03 24.86
N GLY A 80 25.21 2.13 23.78
CA GLY A 80 25.43 1.00 22.86
C GLY A 80 26.12 1.33 21.55
N GLU A 81 25.89 2.51 20.97
CA GLU A 81 26.43 2.81 19.62
C GLU A 81 27.85 3.38 19.63
N SER A 82 28.23 4.14 20.67
CA SER A 82 29.54 4.80 20.71
C SER A 82 30.72 3.85 20.95
N GLU A 83 30.47 2.67 21.55
CA GLU A 83 31.52 1.69 21.86
C GLU A 83 31.78 0.73 20.68
N MET A 84 30.74 0.43 19.88
CA MET A 84 30.84 -0.33 18.63
C MET A 84 31.56 0.44 17.53
N VAL A 85 31.23 1.72 17.32
CA VAL A 85 31.87 2.56 16.29
C VAL A 85 33.35 2.81 16.58
N SER A 86 33.71 2.97 17.86
CA SER A 86 35.11 3.11 18.30
C SER A 86 35.93 1.83 18.07
N ARG A 87 35.33 0.65 18.29
CA ARG A 87 35.96 -0.64 17.99
C ARG A 87 36.12 -0.91 16.49
N MET A 88 35.16 -0.51 15.66
CA MET A 88 35.24 -0.65 14.19
C MET A 88 36.31 0.26 13.58
N GLN A 89 36.45 1.50 14.07
CA GLN A 89 37.51 2.42 13.61
C GLN A 89 38.91 1.95 14.04
N THR A 90 39.02 1.32 15.22
CA THR A 90 40.30 0.79 15.70
C THR A 90 40.75 -0.45 14.91
N LEU A 91 39.83 -1.32 14.49
CA LEU A 91 40.13 -2.50 13.67
C LEU A 91 40.46 -2.18 12.20
N ALA A 92 39.82 -1.16 11.62
CA ALA A 92 40.14 -0.69 10.26
C ALA A 92 41.57 -0.12 10.14
N SER A 93 42.13 0.43 11.23
CA SER A 93 43.48 1.01 11.25
C SER A 93 44.63 -0.02 11.38
N LEU A 94 44.33 -1.27 11.74
CA LEU A 94 45.33 -2.32 11.95
C LEU A 94 45.63 -3.18 10.71
N HIS A 95 44.83 -3.09 9.64
CA HIS A 95 45.01 -3.92 8.44
C HIS A 95 45.57 -3.18 7.21
N SER A 96 45.94 -1.91 7.34
CA SER A 96 46.68 -1.17 6.31
C SER A 96 48.19 -1.36 6.50
N THR A 97 48.74 -2.56 6.28
CA THR A 97 50.14 -2.69 5.84
C THR A 97 50.39 -4.00 5.08
N ASN A 98 50.87 -3.83 3.84
CA ASN A 98 51.59 -4.79 3.00
C ASN A 98 50.91 -6.10 2.57
N MET A 99 50.15 -6.03 1.48
CA MET A 99 50.03 -7.14 0.52
C MET A 99 50.42 -6.66 -0.88
N PRO A 100 51.32 -7.36 -1.60
CA PRO A 100 51.71 -6.98 -2.96
C PRO A 100 50.55 -7.25 -3.95
N PRO A 101 50.49 -6.51 -5.07
CA PRO A 101 49.43 -6.70 -6.05
C PRO A 101 49.62 -8.04 -6.76
N VAL A 102 48.63 -8.93 -6.65
CA VAL A 102 48.58 -10.17 -7.43
C VAL A 102 47.96 -9.84 -8.78
N ILE A 103 48.80 -9.77 -9.81
CA ILE A 103 48.35 -9.76 -11.20
C ILE A 103 47.88 -11.18 -11.53
N ARG A 104 46.65 -11.34 -12.03
CA ARG A 104 46.15 -12.63 -12.50
C ARG A 104 45.77 -12.59 -13.97
N ASP A 105 46.36 -13.55 -14.69
CA ASP A 105 46.03 -13.90 -16.05
C ASP A 105 44.55 -14.25 -16.20
N THR A 106 43.97 -13.70 -17.26
CA THR A 106 42.57 -13.85 -17.67
C THR A 106 42.35 -15.17 -18.41
N SER A 107 42.42 -16.28 -17.68
CA SER A 107 41.85 -17.56 -18.12
C SER A 107 40.91 -18.11 -17.05
N LEU A 108 39.63 -18.26 -17.40
CA LEU A 108 38.56 -18.83 -16.56
C LEU A 108 38.90 -20.26 -16.11
N ASP A 109 39.63 -20.41 -15.01
CA ASP A 109 39.74 -21.67 -14.28
C ASP A 109 38.82 -21.61 -13.04
N ARG A 110 37.58 -22.09 -13.21
CA ARG A 110 36.56 -22.13 -12.15
C ARG A 110 37.04 -22.93 -10.93
N SER A 111 37.91 -23.92 -11.12
CA SER A 111 38.43 -24.76 -10.03
C SER A 111 39.48 -24.03 -9.19
N GLY A 112 40.35 -23.23 -9.83
CA GLY A 112 41.41 -22.49 -9.14
C GLY A 112 40.88 -21.38 -8.23
N SER A 113 39.87 -20.62 -8.70
CA SER A 113 39.27 -19.52 -7.91
C SER A 113 38.44 -20.02 -6.73
N TYR A 114 37.74 -21.15 -6.89
CA TYR A 114 36.97 -21.79 -5.82
C TYR A 114 37.85 -22.26 -4.67
N GLU A 115 38.97 -22.94 -4.96
CA GLU A 115 39.91 -23.41 -3.93
C GLU A 115 40.58 -22.27 -3.15
N LEU A 116 40.80 -21.12 -3.79
CA LEU A 116 41.34 -19.93 -3.13
C LEU A 116 40.33 -19.25 -2.20
N ALA A 117 39.08 -19.12 -2.64
CA ALA A 117 38.00 -18.62 -1.78
C ALA A 117 37.78 -19.52 -0.56
N LYS A 118 37.89 -20.84 -0.74
CA LYS A 118 37.79 -21.83 0.33
C LYS A 118 38.98 -21.76 1.31
N GLN A 119 40.19 -21.56 0.80
CA GLN A 119 41.38 -21.34 1.63
C GLN A 119 41.32 -20.00 2.39
N ALA A 120 40.83 -18.93 1.75
CA ALA A 120 40.61 -17.64 2.40
C ALA A 120 39.55 -17.73 3.50
N SER A 121 38.40 -18.37 3.22
CA SER A 121 37.33 -18.61 4.20
C SER A 121 37.83 -19.41 5.41
N LYS A 122 38.68 -20.42 5.19
CA LYS A 122 39.26 -21.22 6.27
C LYS A 122 40.21 -20.40 7.15
N ARG A 123 41.07 -19.57 6.55
CA ARG A 123 41.96 -18.66 7.30
C ARG A 123 41.20 -17.64 8.14
N ILE A 124 40.08 -17.13 7.62
CA ILE A 124 39.22 -16.17 8.31
C ILE A 124 38.50 -16.86 9.47
N ARG A 125 37.91 -18.04 9.24
CA ARG A 125 37.25 -18.83 10.28
C ARG A 125 38.19 -19.17 11.45
N ASP A 126 39.42 -19.59 11.15
CA ASP A 126 40.41 -19.95 12.17
C ASP A 126 40.85 -18.74 13.04
N SER A 127 40.48 -17.51 12.66
CA SER A 127 40.78 -16.28 13.39
C SER A 127 39.64 -15.75 14.29
N LEU A 128 38.45 -16.36 14.28
CA LEU A 128 37.29 -15.93 15.09
C LEU A 128 36.93 -16.94 16.21
N PRO A 129 36.51 -16.47 17.41
CA PRO A 129 36.09 -17.33 18.52
C PRO A 129 34.62 -17.79 18.37
N SER A 130 34.38 -19.11 18.42
CA SER A 130 33.07 -19.77 18.29
C SER A 130 32.23 -19.73 19.58
N SER A 131 30.92 -19.44 19.48
CA SER A 131 29.95 -19.51 20.58
C SER A 131 28.75 -20.42 20.22
N GLU A 132 28.47 -21.43 21.04
CA GLU A 132 27.33 -22.36 20.87
C GLU A 132 26.03 -21.80 21.47
N ALA A 133 24.91 -21.88 20.74
CA ALA A 133 23.56 -21.52 21.22
C ALA A 133 22.70 -22.78 21.47
N PRO A 134 21.86 -22.81 22.53
CA PRO A 134 21.02 -23.97 22.86
C PRO A 134 19.58 -23.88 22.30
N GLU A 135 19.06 -25.01 21.83
CA GLU A 135 17.67 -25.19 21.35
C GLU A 135 16.65 -25.35 22.50
N LEU A 136 15.42 -24.86 22.32
CA LEU A 136 14.27 -25.08 23.21
C LEU A 136 13.15 -25.91 22.54
N PRO A 137 12.46 -26.82 23.26
CA PRO A 137 11.43 -27.69 22.69
C PRO A 137 10.00 -27.12 22.81
N SER A 138 9.18 -27.33 21.78
CA SER A 138 7.76 -26.95 21.73
C SER A 138 6.81 -28.08 22.17
N ILE A 139 5.96 -27.83 23.18
CA ILE A 139 4.97 -28.81 23.69
C ILE A 139 3.54 -28.48 23.22
N GLY A 140 2.91 -29.45 22.54
CA GLY A 140 1.57 -29.99 22.83
C GLY A 140 0.31 -29.11 22.75
N VAL A 141 -0.14 -28.69 21.55
CA VAL A 141 -1.53 -28.22 21.30
C VAL A 141 -2.08 -28.75 19.95
N SER A 142 -1.98 -30.05 19.70
CA SER A 142 -2.21 -30.61 18.35
C SER A 142 -3.66 -31.07 18.07
N CYS A 143 -4.42 -31.48 19.10
CA CYS A 143 -5.74 -32.09 18.91
C CYS A 143 -6.90 -31.09 18.73
N LEU A 144 -6.99 -30.04 19.57
CA LEU A 144 -7.97 -28.95 19.39
C LEU A 144 -7.72 -28.15 18.09
N ARG A 145 -6.45 -28.01 17.70
CA ARG A 145 -6.05 -27.31 16.49
C ARG A 145 -6.46 -28.05 15.21
N ARG A 146 -6.56 -29.39 15.25
CA ARG A 146 -6.95 -30.22 14.09
C ARG A 146 -8.43 -30.12 13.77
N SER A 147 -9.32 -30.23 14.75
CA SER A 147 -10.76 -30.08 14.53
C SER A 147 -11.13 -28.64 14.15
N GLN A 148 -10.45 -27.65 14.72
CA GLN A 148 -10.60 -26.25 14.35
C GLN A 148 -10.10 -25.99 12.92
N ALA A 149 -8.98 -26.60 12.51
CA ALA A 149 -8.46 -26.47 11.15
C ALA A 149 -9.43 -27.03 10.10
N SER A 150 -10.01 -28.22 10.33
CA SER A 150 -11.00 -28.80 9.40
C SER A 150 -12.31 -28.01 9.35
N LEU A 151 -12.76 -27.43 10.48
CA LEU A 151 -13.92 -26.55 10.49
C LEU A 151 -13.66 -25.22 9.78
N LEU A 152 -12.46 -24.67 9.93
CA LEU A 152 -12.04 -23.47 9.24
C LEU A 152 -11.96 -23.70 7.72
N GLU A 153 -11.45 -24.86 7.30
CA GLU A 153 -11.42 -25.27 5.89
C GLU A 153 -12.84 -25.43 5.31
N LEU A 154 -13.77 -26.00 6.09
CA LEU A 154 -15.17 -26.12 5.70
C LEU A 154 -15.87 -24.75 5.58
N VAL A 155 -15.72 -23.87 6.57
CA VAL A 155 -16.36 -22.55 6.60
C VAL A 155 -15.84 -21.64 5.49
N ASN A 156 -14.54 -21.74 5.16
CA ASN A 156 -13.92 -20.99 4.06
C ASN A 156 -14.11 -21.66 2.68
N SER A 157 -14.79 -22.81 2.62
CA SER A 157 -15.01 -23.49 1.35
C SER A 157 -16.01 -22.72 0.47
N LEU A 158 -15.71 -22.62 -0.83
CA LEU A 158 -16.60 -21.96 -1.80
C LEU A 158 -18.01 -22.58 -1.83
N LYS A 159 -18.11 -23.89 -1.55
CA LYS A 159 -19.39 -24.61 -1.48
C LYS A 159 -20.24 -24.12 -0.31
N PHE A 160 -19.63 -23.92 0.87
CA PHE A 160 -20.31 -23.39 2.04
C PHE A 160 -20.81 -21.95 1.79
N GLU A 161 -19.95 -21.10 1.23
CA GLU A 161 -20.34 -19.72 0.90
C GLU A 161 -21.48 -19.66 -0.14
N THR A 162 -21.40 -20.47 -1.19
CA THR A 162 -22.43 -20.52 -2.25
C THR A 162 -23.77 -21.04 -1.71
N PHE A 163 -23.74 -22.04 -0.81
CA PHE A 163 -24.94 -22.55 -0.15
C PHE A 163 -25.64 -21.46 0.66
N PHE A 164 -24.92 -20.76 1.54
CA PHE A 164 -25.53 -19.71 2.37
C PHE A 164 -25.96 -18.49 1.55
N ALA A 165 -25.26 -18.17 0.46
CA ALA A 165 -25.72 -17.16 -0.50
C ALA A 165 -27.08 -17.53 -1.12
N ALA A 166 -27.28 -18.80 -1.52
CA ALA A 166 -28.55 -19.28 -2.05
C ALA A 166 -29.66 -19.27 -0.99
N VAL A 167 -29.35 -19.65 0.25
CA VAL A 167 -30.30 -19.58 1.38
C VAL A 167 -30.78 -18.14 1.62
N ILE A 168 -29.89 -17.15 1.53
CA ILE A 168 -30.26 -15.73 1.72
C ILE A 168 -31.07 -15.19 0.56
N ALA A 169 -30.72 -15.55 -0.66
CA ALA A 169 -31.50 -15.17 -1.84
C ALA A 169 -32.93 -15.72 -1.75
N THR A 170 -33.08 -17.01 -1.44
CA THR A 170 -34.40 -17.64 -1.28
C THR A 170 -35.16 -17.07 -0.08
N ASN A 171 -34.48 -16.79 1.05
CA ASN A 171 -35.10 -16.12 2.20
C ASN A 171 -35.61 -14.70 1.85
N SER A 172 -34.86 -13.95 1.05
CA SER A 172 -35.25 -12.60 0.61
C SER A 172 -36.50 -12.62 -0.27
N VAL A 173 -36.58 -13.57 -1.20
CA VAL A 173 -37.79 -13.81 -2.01
C VAL A 173 -38.98 -14.20 -1.13
N PHE A 174 -38.75 -15.09 -0.16
CA PHE A 174 -39.78 -15.52 0.78
C PHE A 174 -40.33 -14.36 1.64
N ILE A 175 -39.46 -13.46 2.09
CA ILE A 175 -39.87 -12.23 2.80
C ILE A 175 -40.79 -11.39 1.89
N GLY A 176 -40.45 -11.24 0.61
CA GLY A 176 -41.28 -10.53 -0.37
C GLY A 176 -42.67 -11.16 -0.55
N ILE A 177 -42.74 -12.49 -0.68
CA ILE A 177 -44.02 -13.23 -0.79
C ILE A 177 -44.86 -13.05 0.47
N THR A 178 -44.23 -13.14 1.65
CA THR A 178 -44.90 -12.97 2.94
C THR A 178 -45.49 -11.56 3.07
N ILE A 179 -44.73 -10.52 2.71
CA ILE A 179 -45.21 -9.13 2.70
C ILE A 179 -46.37 -8.95 1.73
N GLN A 180 -46.30 -9.53 0.52
CA GLN A 180 -47.37 -9.46 -0.47
C GLN A 180 -48.66 -10.12 0.03
N TRP A 181 -48.54 -11.27 0.69
CA TRP A 181 -49.67 -11.98 1.29
C TRP A 181 -50.31 -11.17 2.43
N GLU A 182 -49.50 -10.67 3.36
CA GLU A 182 -49.95 -9.81 4.46
C GLU A 182 -50.67 -8.56 3.96
N SER A 183 -50.14 -7.91 2.91
CA SER A 183 -50.73 -6.71 2.30
C SER A 183 -52.06 -7.01 1.62
N SER A 184 -52.14 -8.10 0.85
CA SER A 184 -53.34 -8.49 0.10
C SER A 184 -54.52 -8.80 1.02
N GLN A 185 -54.27 -9.50 2.14
CA GLN A 185 -55.35 -9.88 3.06
C GLN A 185 -55.58 -8.85 4.18
N ARG A 186 -54.70 -7.85 4.33
CA ARG A 186 -54.72 -6.85 5.41
C ARG A 186 -54.82 -7.46 6.81
N THR A 187 -54.31 -8.67 6.99
CA THR A 187 -54.31 -9.41 8.28
C THR A 187 -52.89 -9.57 8.81
N LEU A 188 -52.76 -9.48 10.14
CA LEU A 188 -51.52 -9.76 10.86
C LEU A 188 -51.25 -11.26 11.07
N LYS A 189 -52.27 -12.12 10.87
CA LYS A 189 -52.12 -13.57 11.03
C LYS A 189 -51.45 -14.16 9.80
N VAL A 190 -50.21 -14.57 9.97
CA VAL A 190 -49.45 -15.34 9.00
C VAL A 190 -49.90 -16.80 9.07
N PRO A 191 -50.10 -17.51 7.94
CA PRO A 191 -50.39 -18.94 7.93
C PRO A 191 -49.29 -19.73 8.67
N SER A 192 -49.67 -20.76 9.43
CA SER A 192 -48.72 -21.60 10.19
C SER A 192 -47.62 -22.19 9.31
N ALA A 193 -47.92 -22.54 8.06
CA ALA A 193 -46.94 -23.00 7.08
C ALA A 193 -45.81 -21.99 6.81
N MET A 194 -46.13 -20.71 6.66
CA MET A 194 -45.14 -19.65 6.45
C MET A 194 -44.28 -19.42 7.70
N PHE A 195 -44.88 -19.53 8.89
CA PHE A 195 -44.15 -19.47 10.16
C PHE A 195 -43.10 -20.59 10.27
N PHE A 196 -43.44 -21.84 9.92
CA PHE A 196 -42.48 -22.95 9.95
C PHE A 196 -41.31 -22.74 8.97
N VAL A 197 -41.59 -22.20 7.78
CA VAL A 197 -40.53 -21.84 6.82
C VAL A 197 -39.63 -20.74 7.38
N GLN A 198 -40.21 -19.72 8.00
CA GLN A 198 -39.46 -18.65 8.65
C GLN A 198 -38.57 -19.17 9.79
N LEU A 199 -39.09 -20.08 10.61
CA LEU A 199 -38.34 -20.76 11.67
C LEU A 199 -37.18 -21.59 11.10
N ALA A 200 -37.41 -22.33 10.01
CA ALA A 200 -36.37 -23.11 9.35
C ALA A 200 -35.20 -22.24 8.88
N TYR A 201 -35.49 -21.10 8.23
CA TYR A 201 -34.46 -20.13 7.85
C TYR A 201 -33.69 -19.58 9.06
N THR A 202 -34.39 -19.22 10.14
CA THR A 202 -33.75 -18.74 11.38
C THR A 202 -32.81 -19.80 11.97
N MET A 203 -33.20 -21.08 11.97
CA MET A 203 -32.35 -22.17 12.46
C MET A 203 -31.12 -22.38 11.57
N ILE A 204 -31.26 -22.31 10.25
CA ILE A 204 -30.14 -22.41 9.32
C ILE A 204 -29.13 -21.27 9.56
N PHE A 205 -29.59 -20.04 9.76
CA PHE A 205 -28.71 -18.89 10.05
C PHE A 205 -28.08 -18.97 11.44
N LEU A 206 -28.80 -19.48 12.44
CA LEU A 206 -28.24 -19.72 13.76
C LEU A 206 -27.09 -20.73 13.68
N LEU A 207 -27.27 -21.79 12.89
CA LEU A 207 -26.23 -22.78 12.62
C LEU A 207 -25.03 -22.16 11.88
N GLU A 208 -25.25 -21.30 10.89
CA GLU A 208 -24.17 -20.57 10.18
C GLU A 208 -23.28 -19.81 11.17
N VAL A 209 -23.88 -18.99 12.03
CA VAL A 209 -23.15 -18.17 12.99
C VAL A 209 -22.43 -19.04 14.01
N LEU A 210 -23.08 -20.10 14.51
CA LEU A 210 -22.46 -21.03 15.45
C LEU A 210 -21.23 -21.73 14.84
N LEU A 211 -21.34 -22.23 13.62
CA LEU A 211 -20.22 -22.87 12.91
C LEU A 211 -19.06 -21.88 12.69
N LYS A 212 -19.35 -20.63 12.33
CA LYS A 212 -18.33 -19.58 12.19
C LYS A 212 -17.62 -19.25 13.50
N VAL A 213 -18.37 -19.14 14.61
CA VAL A 213 -17.80 -18.88 15.94
C VAL A 213 -16.90 -20.05 16.38
N LEU A 214 -17.32 -21.30 16.13
CA LEU A 214 -16.54 -22.48 16.47
C LEU A 214 -15.28 -22.64 15.59
N ALA A 215 -15.34 -22.26 14.32
CA ALA A 215 -14.20 -22.33 13.40
C ALA A 215 -13.14 -21.24 13.67
N LEU A 216 -13.58 -19.99 13.83
CA LEU A 216 -12.69 -18.83 14.03
C LEU A 216 -12.23 -18.68 15.48
N GLY A 217 -13.00 -19.20 16.45
CA GLY A 217 -12.77 -18.95 17.87
C GLY A 217 -13.25 -17.56 18.30
N LEU A 218 -13.53 -17.40 19.60
CA LEU A 218 -14.15 -16.16 20.12
C LEU A 218 -13.29 -14.91 19.90
N ARG A 219 -11.97 -15.02 20.04
CA ARG A 219 -11.06 -13.87 19.90
C ARG A 219 -11.01 -13.35 18.47
N ASP A 220 -10.80 -14.23 17.49
CA ASP A 220 -10.65 -13.80 16.10
C ASP A 220 -12.02 -13.50 15.45
N PHE A 221 -13.09 -14.12 15.92
CA PHE A 221 -14.45 -13.78 15.47
C PHE A 221 -14.82 -12.34 15.85
N PHE A 222 -14.51 -11.90 17.08
CA PHE A 222 -14.92 -10.58 17.59
C PHE A 222 -13.89 -9.46 17.42
N CYS A 223 -12.60 -9.76 17.26
CA CYS A 223 -11.54 -8.74 17.19
C CYS A 223 -10.72 -8.75 15.89
N SER A 224 -11.17 -9.42 14.83
CA SER A 224 -10.49 -9.39 13.51
C SER A 224 -10.81 -8.14 12.71
N ALA A 225 -10.07 -7.88 11.62
CA ALA A 225 -10.34 -6.76 10.71
C ALA A 225 -11.78 -6.74 10.14
N ASN A 226 -12.45 -7.90 10.08
CA ASN A 226 -13.83 -8.04 9.59
C ASN A 226 -14.89 -8.12 10.71
N TRP A 227 -14.53 -7.77 11.95
CA TRP A 227 -15.40 -7.91 13.12
C TRP A 227 -16.79 -7.30 12.96
N GLY A 228 -16.90 -6.17 12.24
CA GLY A 228 -18.17 -5.48 12.01
C GLY A 228 -19.20 -6.35 11.25
N TRP A 229 -18.75 -7.16 10.29
CA TRP A 229 -19.63 -8.05 9.52
C TRP A 229 -20.09 -9.25 10.34
N HIS A 230 -19.22 -9.76 11.21
CA HIS A 230 -19.56 -10.84 12.14
C HIS A 230 -20.58 -10.37 13.18
N TRP A 231 -20.40 -9.18 13.75
CA TRP A 231 -21.37 -8.56 14.66
C TRP A 231 -22.70 -8.28 13.99
N PHE A 232 -22.69 -7.81 12.74
CA PHE A 232 -23.90 -7.63 11.96
C PHE A 232 -24.65 -8.96 11.77
N ASP A 233 -23.94 -10.05 11.46
CA ASP A 233 -24.55 -11.36 11.37
C ASP A 233 -25.14 -11.83 12.71
N VAL A 234 -24.45 -11.66 13.82
CA VAL A 234 -25.01 -11.98 15.14
C VAL A 234 -26.27 -11.15 15.41
N PHE A 235 -26.22 -9.84 15.18
CA PHE A 235 -27.35 -8.93 15.38
C PHE A 235 -28.58 -9.35 14.58
N VAL A 236 -28.40 -9.63 13.29
CA VAL A 236 -29.53 -9.99 12.44
C VAL A 236 -30.11 -11.37 12.81
N VAL A 237 -29.29 -12.34 13.27
CA VAL A 237 -29.81 -13.64 13.75
C VAL A 237 -30.56 -13.43 15.06
N ALA A 238 -30.00 -12.65 15.99
CA ALA A 238 -30.63 -12.32 17.26
C ALA A 238 -31.98 -11.61 17.06
N SER A 239 -32.05 -10.64 16.14
CA SER A 239 -33.30 -9.97 15.78
C SER A 239 -34.33 -10.92 15.18
N ALA A 240 -33.88 -11.96 14.47
CA ALA A 240 -34.75 -12.96 13.88
C ALA A 240 -35.30 -13.96 14.89
N VAL A 241 -34.46 -14.40 15.83
CA VAL A 241 -34.89 -15.21 16.98
C VAL A 241 -35.87 -14.43 17.84
N PHE A 242 -35.59 -13.15 18.10
CA PHE A 242 -36.50 -12.27 18.83
C PHE A 242 -37.86 -12.15 18.13
N GLU A 243 -37.90 -11.98 16.81
CA GLU A 243 -39.16 -11.95 16.04
C GLU A 243 -39.95 -13.26 16.20
N CYS A 244 -39.30 -14.43 16.08
CA CYS A 244 -39.95 -15.73 16.29
C CYS A 244 -40.52 -15.87 17.72
N ILE A 245 -39.79 -15.42 18.75
CA ILE A 245 -40.27 -15.45 20.13
C ILE A 245 -41.51 -14.57 20.29
N VAL A 246 -41.49 -13.35 19.75
CA VAL A 246 -42.62 -12.43 19.80
C VAL A 246 -43.85 -13.02 19.08
N GLU A 247 -43.65 -13.67 17.93
CA GLU A 247 -44.73 -14.30 17.18
C GLU A 247 -45.35 -15.49 17.93
N VAL A 248 -44.54 -16.33 18.58
CA VAL A 248 -45.05 -17.45 19.41
C VAL A 248 -45.83 -16.93 20.62
N VAL A 249 -45.30 -15.94 21.33
CA VAL A 249 -45.95 -15.37 22.53
C VAL A 249 -47.28 -14.68 22.19
N THR A 250 -47.39 -14.10 21.00
CA THR A 250 -48.61 -13.38 20.57
C THR A 250 -49.68 -14.27 19.93
N GLN A 251 -49.36 -15.54 19.63
CA GLN A 251 -50.33 -16.51 19.16
C GLN A 251 -51.19 -17.10 20.29
N ASP A 252 -50.79 -16.93 21.56
CA ASP A 252 -51.49 -17.50 22.70
C ASP A 252 -52.73 -16.65 23.12
N PRO A 253 -53.97 -17.15 22.91
CA PRO A 253 -55.17 -16.34 23.09
C PRO A 253 -55.42 -15.92 24.55
N GLN A 254 -54.89 -16.65 25.53
CA GLN A 254 -55.14 -16.42 26.96
C GLN A 254 -54.42 -15.20 27.53
N LEU A 255 -53.35 -14.74 26.88
CA LEU A 255 -52.58 -13.54 27.26
C LEU A 255 -53.07 -12.25 26.57
N SER A 256 -54.03 -12.37 25.65
CA SER A 256 -54.48 -11.30 24.74
C SER A 256 -55.61 -10.41 25.29
N GLY A 257 -55.94 -10.51 26.58
CA GLY A 257 -57.13 -9.87 27.18
C GLY A 257 -56.93 -8.49 27.81
N SER A 258 -55.72 -7.91 27.83
CA SER A 258 -55.43 -6.69 28.59
C SER A 258 -54.92 -5.52 27.72
N SER A 259 -54.99 -4.29 28.22
CA SER A 259 -54.64 -3.01 27.58
C SER A 259 -53.20 -2.93 27.00
N SER A 260 -52.39 -3.96 27.22
CA SER A 260 -51.12 -4.23 26.53
C SER A 260 -51.26 -4.46 25.02
N ASN A 261 -52.45 -4.79 24.50
CA ASN A 261 -52.67 -5.08 23.07
C ASN A 261 -52.22 -3.95 22.12
N LEU A 262 -52.43 -2.68 22.47
CA LEU A 262 -52.00 -1.56 21.61
C LEU A 262 -50.47 -1.38 21.60
N ARG A 263 -49.80 -1.68 22.72
CA ARG A 263 -48.32 -1.64 22.80
C ARG A 263 -47.72 -2.84 22.06
N ILE A 264 -48.30 -4.02 22.23
CA ILE A 264 -47.89 -5.26 21.55
C ILE A 264 -48.07 -5.12 20.04
N LEU A 265 -49.20 -4.59 19.56
CA LEU A 265 -49.42 -4.31 18.13
C LEU A 265 -48.41 -3.30 17.56
N ARG A 266 -47.99 -2.30 18.37
CA ARG A 266 -46.94 -1.34 17.95
C ARG A 266 -45.57 -2.03 17.86
N VAL A 267 -45.24 -2.90 18.82
CA VAL A 267 -43.99 -3.69 18.80
C VAL A 267 -43.99 -4.67 17.62
N LEU A 268 -45.09 -5.37 17.36
CA LEU A 268 -45.27 -6.27 16.20
C LEU A 268 -45.12 -5.55 14.85
N ARG A 269 -45.39 -4.25 14.79
CA ARG A 269 -45.11 -3.45 13.58
C ARG A 269 -43.62 -3.13 13.45
N MET A 270 -42.94 -2.86 14.56
CA MET A 270 -41.51 -2.55 14.57
C MET A 270 -40.64 -3.78 14.29
N THR A 271 -41.05 -4.96 14.76
CA THR A 271 -40.35 -6.22 14.43
C THR A 271 -40.35 -6.54 12.94
N ARG A 272 -41.28 -5.99 12.15
CA ARG A 272 -41.26 -6.15 10.68
C ARG A 272 -40.10 -5.40 10.02
N LEU A 273 -39.68 -4.27 10.60
CA LEU A 273 -38.55 -3.50 10.06
C LEU A 273 -37.23 -4.27 10.19
N THR A 274 -37.10 -5.18 11.17
CA THR A 274 -35.88 -5.98 11.32
C THR A 274 -35.68 -6.95 10.16
N ARG A 275 -36.73 -7.30 9.42
CA ARG A 275 -36.66 -8.11 8.19
C ARG A 275 -35.81 -7.44 7.10
N ILE A 276 -35.74 -6.11 7.07
CA ILE A 276 -34.90 -5.37 6.12
C ILE A 276 -33.43 -5.73 6.32
N PHE A 277 -32.98 -5.89 7.56
CA PHE A 277 -31.60 -6.27 7.84
C PHE A 277 -31.24 -7.67 7.31
N ARG A 278 -32.23 -8.58 7.20
CA ARG A 278 -32.03 -9.90 6.56
C ARG A 278 -31.73 -9.77 5.07
N VAL A 279 -32.38 -8.83 4.37
CA VAL A 279 -32.12 -8.55 2.96
C VAL A 279 -30.74 -7.91 2.77
N ILE A 280 -30.37 -6.97 3.66
CA ILE A 280 -29.06 -6.30 3.64
C ILE A 280 -27.90 -7.28 3.78
N ARG A 281 -28.10 -8.44 4.41
CA ARG A 281 -27.07 -9.50 4.46
C ARG A 281 -26.59 -9.96 3.09
N VAL A 282 -27.36 -9.82 2.02
CA VAL A 282 -26.89 -10.20 0.67
C VAL A 282 -25.60 -9.46 0.29
N VAL A 283 -25.45 -8.22 0.77
CA VAL A 283 -24.28 -7.36 0.51
C VAL A 283 -22.98 -7.99 1.04
N ARG A 284 -23.03 -8.79 2.11
CA ARG A 284 -21.83 -9.36 2.74
C ARG A 284 -21.17 -10.48 1.93
N PHE A 285 -21.93 -11.15 1.06
CA PHE A 285 -21.44 -12.27 0.25
C PHE A 285 -20.71 -11.81 -1.01
N PHE A 286 -21.21 -10.74 -1.62
CA PHE A 286 -20.62 -10.20 -2.83
C PHE A 286 -19.55 -9.20 -2.45
N ARG A 287 -18.27 -9.60 -2.57
CA ARG A 287 -17.12 -8.71 -2.34
C ARG A 287 -17.29 -7.38 -3.09
N SER A 288 -17.74 -7.41 -4.34
CA SER A 288 -17.99 -6.22 -5.14
C SER A 288 -19.10 -5.34 -4.57
N LEU A 289 -20.23 -5.90 -4.09
CA LEU A 289 -21.28 -5.12 -3.44
C LEU A 289 -20.81 -4.53 -2.12
N ARG A 290 -20.04 -5.29 -1.33
CA ARG A 290 -19.45 -4.80 -0.08
C ARG A 290 -18.53 -3.61 -0.32
N THR A 291 -17.66 -3.70 -1.33
CA THR A 291 -16.79 -2.60 -1.72
C THR A 291 -17.61 -1.39 -2.17
N LEU A 292 -18.64 -1.58 -3.00
CA LEU A 292 -19.51 -0.48 -3.43
C LEU A 292 -20.24 0.18 -2.24
N VAL A 293 -20.78 -0.60 -1.31
CA VAL A 293 -21.44 -0.08 -0.10
C VAL A 293 -20.46 0.65 0.81
N PHE A 294 -19.24 0.14 0.96
CA PHE A 294 -18.18 0.82 1.71
C PHE A 294 -17.80 2.16 1.05
N SER A 295 -17.66 2.19 -0.28
CA SER A 295 -17.40 3.42 -1.03
C SER A 295 -18.55 4.42 -0.88
N ILE A 296 -19.81 3.97 -0.97
CA ILE A 296 -20.99 4.83 -0.73
C ILE A 296 -20.96 5.38 0.70
N ALA A 297 -20.73 4.54 1.72
CA ALA A 297 -20.67 4.98 3.11
C ALA A 297 -19.56 6.02 3.35
N ASN A 298 -18.40 5.84 2.73
CA ASN A 298 -17.30 6.81 2.80
C ASN A 298 -17.66 8.14 2.12
N THR A 299 -18.33 8.12 0.97
CA THR A 299 -18.80 9.35 0.31
C THR A 299 -19.92 10.06 1.09
N LEU A 300 -20.81 9.30 1.74
CA LEU A 300 -21.84 9.85 2.62
C LEU A 300 -21.23 10.55 3.84
N LYS A 301 -20.12 10.01 4.40
CA LYS A 301 -19.41 10.67 5.50
C LYS A 301 -18.91 12.06 5.12
N SER A 302 -18.39 12.24 3.91
CA SER A 302 -17.99 13.57 3.41
C SER A 302 -19.19 14.47 3.11
N LEU A 303 -20.31 13.92 2.66
CA LEU A 303 -21.53 14.68 2.39
C LEU A 303 -22.31 15.09 3.63
N PHE A 304 -22.12 14.39 4.75
CA PHE A 304 -22.91 14.58 5.97
C PHE A 304 -22.91 16.04 6.43
N TRP A 305 -21.75 16.70 6.40
CA TRP A 305 -21.63 18.09 6.81
C TRP A 305 -22.34 19.07 5.87
N ALA A 306 -22.30 18.83 4.55
CA ALA A 306 -23.03 19.63 3.59
C ALA A 306 -24.55 19.46 3.73
N MET A 307 -25.01 18.22 3.95
CA MET A 307 -26.41 17.92 4.26
C MET A 307 -26.88 18.56 5.57
N LEU A 308 -26.04 18.56 6.60
CA LEU A 308 -26.34 19.20 7.88
C LEU A 308 -26.48 20.71 7.72
N LEU A 309 -25.60 21.35 6.93
CA LEU A 309 -25.71 22.78 6.63
C LEU A 309 -27.02 23.11 5.90
N LEU A 310 -27.38 22.33 4.88
CA LEU A 310 -28.65 22.49 4.16
C LEU A 310 -29.85 22.31 5.12
N ALA A 311 -29.81 21.30 5.99
CA ALA A 311 -30.84 21.08 7.00
C ALA A 311 -30.97 22.25 7.99
N LEU A 312 -29.85 22.85 8.42
CA LEU A 312 -29.85 24.02 9.29
C LEU A 312 -30.49 25.24 8.61
N ILE A 313 -30.14 25.50 7.34
CA ILE A 313 -30.73 26.59 6.55
C ILE A 313 -32.24 26.38 6.41
N MET A 314 -32.67 25.17 6.03
CA MET A 314 -34.10 24.83 5.95
C MET A 314 -34.81 25.03 7.29
N TYR A 315 -34.18 24.63 8.39
CA TYR A 315 -34.75 24.77 9.73
C TYR A 315 -34.96 26.23 10.13
N VAL A 316 -33.99 27.11 9.85
CA VAL A 316 -34.10 28.55 10.15
C VAL A 316 -35.26 29.19 9.37
N PHE A 317 -35.35 28.94 8.06
CA PHE A 317 -36.46 29.46 7.24
C PHE A 317 -37.80 28.83 7.64
N ALA A 318 -37.82 27.56 8.01
CA ALA A 318 -39.04 26.89 8.48
C ALA A 318 -39.58 27.53 9.77
N ILE A 319 -38.71 27.88 10.73
CA ILE A 319 -39.12 28.62 11.93
C ILE A 319 -39.76 29.95 11.52
N LEU A 320 -39.09 30.71 10.67
CA LEU A 320 -39.55 32.03 10.24
C LEU A 320 -40.94 31.96 9.56
N PHE A 321 -41.15 31.03 8.63
CA PHE A 321 -42.46 30.89 7.96
C PHE A 321 -43.55 30.34 8.87
N THR A 322 -43.22 29.40 9.76
CA THR A 322 -44.20 28.85 10.72
C THR A 322 -44.63 29.93 11.72
N ASP A 323 -43.69 30.73 12.21
CA ASP A 323 -43.96 31.78 13.20
C ASP A 323 -44.84 32.90 12.63
N ILE A 324 -44.56 33.35 11.40
CA ILE A 324 -45.39 34.38 10.76
C ILE A 324 -46.79 33.86 10.42
N VAL A 325 -46.90 32.62 9.94
CA VAL A 325 -48.20 32.01 9.62
C VAL A 325 -49.02 31.84 10.89
N ASN A 326 -48.42 31.34 11.97
CA ASN A 326 -49.11 31.23 13.26
C ASN A 326 -49.54 32.60 13.81
N SER A 327 -48.67 33.61 13.72
CA SER A 327 -49.00 34.97 14.16
C SER A 327 -50.19 35.55 13.38
N TYR A 328 -50.20 35.37 12.04
CA TYR A 328 -51.29 35.80 11.18
C TYR A 328 -52.60 35.05 11.46
N MET A 329 -52.52 33.74 11.73
CA MET A 329 -53.68 32.91 12.08
C MET A 329 -54.30 33.28 13.43
N LEU A 330 -53.48 33.64 14.42
CA LEU A 330 -53.95 34.10 15.73
C LEU A 330 -54.64 35.47 15.65
N GLU A 331 -54.21 36.34 14.75
CA GLU A 331 -54.80 37.66 14.56
C GLU A 331 -56.10 37.63 13.74
N ASN A 332 -56.25 36.63 12.85
CA ASN A 332 -57.38 36.49 11.92
C ASN A 332 -58.20 35.22 12.17
N GLU A 333 -58.58 34.96 13.43
CA GLU A 333 -59.43 33.82 13.78
C GLU A 333 -60.74 33.81 12.97
N GLY A 334 -60.96 32.77 12.14
CA GLY A 334 -62.21 32.51 11.43
C GLY A 334 -62.21 32.69 9.90
N VAL A 335 -61.05 32.94 9.26
CA VAL A 335 -60.96 33.09 7.81
C VAL A 335 -60.73 31.74 7.10
N GLU A 336 -61.61 31.35 6.17
CA GLU A 336 -61.50 30.09 5.38
C GLU A 336 -60.22 30.00 4.51
N SER A 337 -59.58 31.12 4.17
CA SER A 337 -58.28 31.17 3.46
C SER A 337 -57.11 30.58 4.27
N ALA A 338 -57.28 30.32 5.58
CA ALA A 338 -56.30 29.67 6.43
C ALA A 338 -55.85 28.27 5.95
N GLY A 339 -56.67 27.59 5.14
CA GLY A 339 -56.42 26.19 4.76
C GLY A 339 -55.15 25.96 3.95
N GLU A 340 -54.76 26.89 3.06
CA GLU A 340 -53.52 26.74 2.27
C GLU A 340 -52.27 27.08 3.08
N LEU A 341 -52.33 28.11 3.93
CA LEU A 341 -51.26 28.46 4.86
C LEU A 341 -50.99 27.32 5.85
N GLU A 342 -52.03 26.73 6.43
CA GLU A 342 -51.91 25.62 7.37
C GLU A 342 -51.34 24.37 6.70
N LYS A 343 -51.77 24.08 5.46
CA LYS A 343 -51.29 22.94 4.67
C LYS A 343 -49.79 23.00 4.40
N TYR A 344 -49.23 24.18 4.13
CA TYR A 344 -47.82 24.34 3.76
C TYR A 344 -46.91 24.75 4.92
N PHE A 345 -47.43 25.52 5.89
CA PHE A 345 -46.64 26.16 6.94
C PHE A 345 -47.26 26.08 8.35
N GLY A 346 -48.33 25.28 8.54
CA GLY A 346 -49.06 25.24 9.82
C GLY A 346 -48.24 24.73 11.01
N THR A 347 -47.26 23.85 10.77
CA THR A 347 -46.35 23.39 11.83
C THR A 347 -44.92 23.30 11.33
N LEU A 348 -43.96 23.39 12.25
CA LEU A 348 -42.53 23.44 11.91
C LEU A 348 -42.07 22.28 11.01
N HIS A 349 -42.51 21.06 11.30
CA HIS A 349 -42.12 19.88 10.51
C HIS A 349 -42.72 19.90 9.10
N ILE A 350 -43.96 20.40 8.95
CA ILE A 350 -44.60 20.61 7.65
C ILE A 350 -43.85 21.69 6.88
N SER A 351 -43.51 22.81 7.52
CA SER A 351 -42.72 23.88 6.90
C SER A 351 -41.36 23.41 6.40
N VAL A 352 -40.61 22.64 7.21
CA VAL A 352 -39.34 22.03 6.78
C VAL A 352 -39.56 21.11 5.57
N HIS A 353 -40.61 20.28 5.59
CA HIS A 353 -40.94 19.40 4.48
C HIS A 353 -41.36 20.16 3.22
N THR A 354 -42.15 21.23 3.34
CA THR A 354 -42.54 22.11 2.23
C THR A 354 -41.33 22.79 1.60
N LEU A 355 -40.40 23.31 2.41
CA LEU A 355 -39.15 23.89 1.91
C LEU A 355 -38.31 22.85 1.17
N PHE A 356 -38.17 21.65 1.73
CA PHE A 356 -37.48 20.55 1.06
C PHE A 356 -38.15 20.14 -0.26
N MET A 357 -39.47 20.00 -0.30
CA MET A 357 -40.23 19.70 -1.53
C MET A 357 -40.07 20.79 -2.59
N SER A 358 -39.98 22.06 -2.16
CA SER A 358 -39.86 23.20 -3.06
C SER A 358 -38.49 23.25 -3.76
N ILE A 359 -37.40 22.86 -3.08
CA ILE A 359 -36.05 22.81 -3.68
C ILE A 359 -35.78 21.50 -4.44
N SER A 360 -36.47 20.41 -4.09
CA SER A 360 -36.30 19.10 -4.74
C SER A 360 -37.22 18.88 -5.95
N GLY A 361 -38.15 19.81 -6.20
CA GLY A 361 -39.11 19.72 -7.31
C GLY A 361 -40.33 18.83 -7.02
N GLY A 362 -40.57 18.45 -5.77
CA GLY A 362 -41.76 17.71 -5.35
C GLY A 362 -43.02 18.56 -5.24
N LEU A 363 -42.87 19.87 -5.04
CA LEU A 363 -43.94 20.87 -5.00
C LEU A 363 -43.51 22.09 -5.82
N THR A 364 -44.43 22.70 -6.57
CA THR A 364 -44.15 23.97 -7.23
C THR A 364 -43.92 25.03 -6.16
N TRP A 365 -42.72 25.66 -6.14
CA TRP A 365 -42.43 26.76 -5.22
C TRP A 365 -43.46 27.90 -5.34
N LYS A 366 -44.09 28.05 -6.51
CA LYS A 366 -45.18 29.00 -6.76
C LYS A 366 -46.36 28.75 -5.82
N ASP A 367 -46.78 27.50 -5.62
CA ASP A 367 -47.98 27.16 -4.85
C ASP A 367 -47.76 27.48 -3.36
N ALA A 368 -46.57 27.13 -2.83
CA ALA A 368 -46.18 27.49 -1.47
C ALA A 368 -46.03 29.02 -1.29
N SER A 369 -45.40 29.70 -2.25
CA SER A 369 -45.24 31.16 -2.21
C SER A 369 -46.57 31.92 -2.38
N GLY A 370 -47.52 31.33 -3.11
CA GLY A 370 -48.86 31.88 -3.32
C GLY A 370 -49.65 31.95 -2.03
N ALA A 371 -49.55 30.90 -1.19
CA ALA A 371 -50.13 30.91 0.15
C ALA A 371 -49.57 32.07 1.01
N LEU A 372 -48.26 32.34 0.93
CA LEU A 372 -47.63 33.45 1.65
C LEU A 372 -48.08 34.84 1.16
N ALA A 373 -48.60 34.95 -0.07
CA ALA A 373 -49.06 36.22 -0.63
C ALA A 373 -50.32 36.76 0.08
N GLU A 374 -51.11 35.88 0.72
CA GLU A 374 -52.28 36.30 1.51
C GLU A 374 -51.89 37.12 2.75
N ILE A 375 -50.71 36.87 3.32
CA ILE A 375 -50.17 37.65 4.45
C ILE A 375 -49.57 38.96 3.93
N SER A 376 -48.56 38.86 3.06
CA SER A 376 -47.86 40.00 2.48
C SER A 376 -46.90 39.56 1.38
N TRP A 377 -46.80 40.36 0.33
CA TRP A 377 -45.83 40.18 -0.75
C TRP A 377 -44.37 40.15 -0.27
N LEU A 378 -44.07 40.75 0.90
CA LEU A 378 -42.72 40.67 1.50
C LEU A 378 -42.29 39.21 1.70
N TRP A 379 -43.19 38.37 2.21
CA TRP A 379 -42.89 36.96 2.51
C TRP A 379 -42.73 36.11 1.25
N VAL A 380 -43.40 36.49 0.17
CA VAL A 380 -43.18 35.92 -1.17
C VAL A 380 -41.76 36.18 -1.65
N TYR A 381 -41.25 37.41 -1.47
CA TYR A 381 -39.86 37.73 -1.82
C TYR A 381 -38.85 37.02 -0.92
N VAL A 382 -39.11 36.90 0.39
CA VAL A 382 -38.27 36.15 1.32
C VAL A 382 -38.23 34.66 0.91
N PHE A 383 -39.37 34.05 0.61
CA PHE A 383 -39.44 32.66 0.13
C PHE A 383 -38.71 32.47 -1.20
N THR A 384 -38.90 33.40 -2.13
CA THR A 384 -38.18 33.38 -3.42
C THR A 384 -36.67 33.52 -3.22
N SER A 385 -36.22 34.34 -2.27
CA SER A 385 -34.80 34.47 -1.93
C SER A 385 -34.22 33.19 -1.34
N TYR A 386 -34.99 32.45 -0.53
CA TYR A 386 -34.61 31.14 -0.03
C TYR A 386 -34.42 30.13 -1.18
N ILE A 387 -35.36 30.09 -2.13
CA ILE A 387 -35.27 29.22 -3.31
C ILE A 387 -34.05 29.58 -4.15
N ALA A 388 -33.85 30.87 -4.46
CA ALA A 388 -32.70 31.32 -5.23
C ALA A 388 -31.38 30.95 -4.53
N PHE A 389 -31.26 31.22 -3.24
CA PHE A 389 -30.07 30.91 -2.46
C PHE A 389 -29.81 29.39 -2.40
N SER A 390 -30.84 28.59 -2.15
CA SER A 390 -30.71 27.14 -2.02
C SER A 390 -30.39 26.48 -3.37
N CYS A 391 -31.03 26.89 -4.47
CA CYS A 391 -30.78 26.32 -5.79
C CYS A 391 -29.46 26.80 -6.41
N PHE A 392 -29.13 28.10 -6.36
CA PHE A 392 -27.94 28.62 -7.03
C PHE A 392 -26.66 28.49 -6.20
N ALA A 393 -26.74 28.53 -4.87
CA ALA A 393 -25.56 28.41 -4.02
C ALA A 393 -25.47 27.04 -3.36
N VAL A 394 -26.45 26.67 -2.52
CA VAL A 394 -26.30 25.53 -1.60
C VAL A 394 -26.25 24.19 -2.34
N LEU A 395 -27.20 23.92 -3.25
CA LEU A 395 -27.22 22.68 -4.03
C LEU A 395 -25.97 22.55 -4.91
N ASN A 396 -25.51 23.65 -5.52
CA ASN A 396 -24.29 23.65 -6.33
C ASN A 396 -23.03 23.39 -5.49
N VAL A 397 -22.94 23.98 -4.28
CA VAL A 397 -21.85 23.68 -3.33
C VAL A 397 -21.90 22.21 -2.92
N MET A 398 -23.09 21.68 -2.64
CA MET A 398 -23.25 20.27 -2.28
C MET A 398 -22.79 19.33 -3.40
N THR A 399 -23.19 19.60 -4.65
CA THR A 399 -22.71 18.86 -5.83
C THR A 399 -21.19 18.98 -5.97
N GLY A 400 -20.62 20.17 -5.75
CA GLY A 400 -19.17 20.39 -5.76
C GLY A 400 -18.42 19.56 -4.71
N VAL A 401 -18.91 19.54 -3.46
CA VAL A 401 -18.34 18.72 -2.38
C VAL A 401 -18.44 17.23 -2.70
N PHE A 402 -19.55 16.79 -3.29
CA PHE A 402 -19.71 15.39 -3.74
C PHE A 402 -18.66 15.02 -4.79
N CYS A 403 -18.54 15.82 -5.85
CA CYS A 403 -17.58 15.61 -6.92
C CYS A 403 -16.15 15.61 -6.39
N GLN A 404 -15.79 16.58 -5.53
CA GLN A 404 -14.46 16.65 -4.94
C GLN A 404 -14.16 15.42 -4.06
N SER A 405 -15.15 14.93 -3.32
CA SER A 405 -15.00 13.73 -2.48
C SER A 405 -14.83 12.46 -3.32
N ALA A 406 -15.54 12.36 -4.45
CA ALA A 406 -15.37 11.26 -5.39
C ALA A 406 -13.99 11.28 -6.05
N ILE A 407 -13.51 12.46 -6.49
CA ILE A 407 -12.16 12.64 -7.06
C ILE A 407 -11.08 12.26 -6.05
N LYS A 408 -11.14 12.81 -4.83
CA LYS A 408 -10.20 12.47 -3.74
C LYS A 408 -10.25 10.99 -3.36
N GLY A 409 -11.42 10.36 -3.48
CA GLY A 409 -11.56 8.91 -3.30
C GLY A 409 -10.77 8.12 -4.32
N ALA A 410 -10.85 8.51 -5.59
CA ALA A 410 -10.10 7.87 -6.68
C ALA A 410 -8.58 8.09 -6.57
N GLU A 411 -8.14 9.29 -6.16
CA GLU A 411 -6.71 9.59 -5.92
C GLU A 411 -6.14 8.73 -4.78
N ARG A 412 -6.89 8.58 -3.68
CA ARG A 412 -6.48 7.72 -2.56
C ARG A 412 -6.31 6.25 -2.94
N ASP A 413 -7.12 5.74 -3.86
CA ASP A 413 -6.95 4.37 -4.35
C ASP A 413 -5.61 4.21 -5.08
N GLN A 414 -5.16 5.22 -5.84
CA GLN A 414 -3.83 5.19 -6.46
C GLN A 414 -2.70 5.29 -5.43
N GLU A 415 -2.81 6.21 -4.47
CA GLU A 415 -1.83 6.35 -3.38
C GLU A 415 -1.72 5.07 -2.54
N MET A 416 -2.84 4.39 -2.25
CA MET A 416 -2.85 3.11 -1.55
C MET A 416 -2.11 2.02 -2.33
N VAL A 417 -2.27 1.96 -3.65
CA VAL A 417 -1.54 1.00 -4.49
C VAL A 417 -0.03 1.27 -4.45
N VAL A 418 0.38 2.55 -4.50
CA VAL A 418 1.80 2.92 -4.38
C VAL A 418 2.33 2.55 -2.99
N GLN A 419 1.58 2.82 -1.92
CA GLN A 419 1.96 2.44 -0.57
C GLN A 419 2.05 0.92 -0.40
N SER A 420 1.13 0.14 -0.97
CA SER A 420 1.21 -1.33 -0.89
C SER A 420 2.48 -1.86 -1.56
N LEU A 421 2.89 -1.28 -2.69
CA LEU A 421 4.15 -1.66 -3.35
C LEU A 421 5.39 -1.32 -2.50
N ILE A 422 5.38 -0.18 -1.79
CA ILE A 422 6.45 0.20 -0.87
C ILE A 422 6.50 -0.77 0.31
N MET A 423 5.35 -1.12 0.89
CA MET A 423 5.25 -2.07 2.00
C MET A 423 5.75 -3.46 1.59
N ASP A 424 5.38 -3.95 0.40
CA ASP A 424 5.86 -5.23 -0.13
C ASP A 424 7.39 -5.24 -0.26
N LYS A 425 7.98 -4.14 -0.76
CA LYS A 425 9.44 -3.99 -0.84
C LYS A 425 10.10 -3.97 0.55
N GLN A 426 9.48 -3.33 1.54
CA GLN A 426 9.97 -3.32 2.92
C GLN A 426 9.89 -4.69 3.57
N GLN A 427 8.79 -5.42 3.37
CA GLN A 427 8.62 -6.78 3.89
C GLN A 427 9.66 -7.74 3.30
N LEU A 428 9.93 -7.63 1.99
CA LEU A 428 11.00 -8.38 1.34
C LEU A 428 12.36 -8.08 1.96
N LYS A 429 12.70 -6.79 2.16
CA LYS A 429 13.94 -6.37 2.81
C LYS A 429 14.08 -6.98 4.21
N GLN A 430 13.01 -6.98 5.00
CA GLN A 430 13.00 -7.59 6.33
C GLN A 430 13.20 -9.12 6.27
N SER A 431 12.57 -9.80 5.31
CA SER A 431 12.76 -11.25 5.12
C SER A 431 14.20 -11.59 4.72
N LEU A 432 14.82 -10.80 3.84
CA LEU A 432 16.23 -10.95 3.45
C LEU A 432 17.18 -10.69 4.63
N THR A 433 16.93 -9.68 5.46
CA THR A 433 17.73 -9.43 6.67
C THR A 433 17.63 -10.59 7.67
N LYS A 434 16.43 -11.16 7.85
CA LYS A 434 16.26 -12.36 8.71
C LYS A 434 16.98 -13.58 8.14
N LEU A 435 16.98 -13.74 6.81
CA LEU A 435 17.72 -14.82 6.16
C LEU A 435 19.23 -14.66 6.39
N PHE A 436 19.77 -13.45 6.25
CA PHE A 436 21.18 -13.16 6.54
C PHE A 436 21.55 -13.53 7.97
N GLN A 437 20.77 -13.08 8.95
CA GLN A 437 20.97 -13.40 10.37
C GLN A 437 20.93 -14.89 10.66
N LYS A 438 20.16 -15.67 9.88
CA LYS A 438 20.08 -17.11 10.03
C LYS A 438 21.29 -17.84 9.47
N MET A 439 21.91 -17.30 8.41
CA MET A 439 23.12 -17.87 7.80
C MET A 439 24.40 -17.44 8.52
N ASP A 440 24.35 -16.33 9.27
CA ASP A 440 25.43 -15.88 10.14
C ASP A 440 25.38 -16.60 11.50
N ASP A 441 25.72 -17.89 11.49
CA ASP A 441 25.80 -18.76 12.69
C ASP A 441 26.72 -18.17 13.79
N GLU A 442 27.72 -17.37 13.40
CA GLU A 442 28.76 -16.84 14.28
C GLU A 442 28.48 -15.42 14.79
N GLY A 443 27.46 -14.74 14.24
CA GLY A 443 27.08 -13.37 14.59
C GLY A 443 28.18 -12.34 14.30
N ASN A 444 29.05 -12.63 13.34
CA ASN A 444 30.22 -11.80 13.05
C ASN A 444 29.89 -10.65 12.07
N GLY A 445 28.67 -10.63 11.52
CA GLY A 445 28.20 -9.60 10.58
C GLY A 445 28.68 -9.80 9.14
N SER A 446 29.21 -10.97 8.78
CA SER A 446 29.75 -11.27 7.45
C SER A 446 29.54 -12.75 7.07
N LEU A 447 29.24 -13.03 5.81
CA LEU A 447 29.08 -14.41 5.34
C LEU A 447 30.30 -14.83 4.52
N THR A 448 30.96 -15.91 4.93
CA THR A 448 32.00 -16.57 4.13
C THR A 448 31.38 -17.60 3.19
N LEU A 449 32.10 -17.97 2.12
CA LEU A 449 31.67 -19.01 1.18
C LEU A 449 31.26 -20.31 1.89
N THR A 450 31.99 -20.66 2.95
CA THR A 450 31.75 -21.90 3.67
C THR A 450 30.50 -21.87 4.56
N HIS A 451 30.14 -20.71 5.11
CA HIS A 451 28.85 -20.52 5.79
C HIS A 451 27.73 -20.58 4.77
N PHE A 452 27.93 -19.93 3.62
CA PHE A 452 26.98 -19.93 2.52
C PHE A 452 26.70 -21.34 2.00
N GLU A 453 27.72 -22.16 1.70
CA GLU A 453 27.56 -23.56 1.26
C GLU A 453 26.87 -24.45 2.29
N LYS A 454 27.17 -24.24 3.58
CA LYS A 454 26.58 -25.01 4.68
C LYS A 454 25.05 -24.80 4.72
N HIS A 455 24.61 -23.55 4.70
CA HIS A 455 23.19 -23.21 4.79
C HIS A 455 22.45 -23.24 3.46
N PHE A 456 23.16 -23.23 2.32
CA PHE A 456 22.53 -23.35 1.00
C PHE A 456 21.83 -24.72 0.80
N GLN A 457 22.25 -25.75 1.55
CA GLN A 457 21.58 -27.06 1.53
C GLN A 457 20.41 -27.18 2.50
N ASP A 458 20.20 -26.21 3.40
CA ASP A 458 19.07 -26.22 4.32
C ASP A 458 17.76 -26.06 3.54
N GLU A 459 16.81 -26.97 3.78
CA GLU A 459 15.54 -27.02 3.06
C GLU A 459 14.74 -25.70 3.21
N GLU A 460 14.81 -25.07 4.38
CA GLU A 460 14.17 -23.78 4.64
C GLU A 460 14.81 -22.61 3.88
N VAL A 461 16.14 -22.60 3.74
CA VAL A 461 16.89 -21.55 3.04
C VAL A 461 16.65 -21.66 1.53
N LYS A 462 16.63 -22.90 1.01
CA LYS A 462 16.35 -23.19 -0.39
C LYS A 462 14.92 -22.78 -0.79
N VAL A 463 13.92 -23.11 0.03
CA VAL A 463 12.54 -22.67 -0.18
C VAL A 463 12.43 -21.13 -0.16
N LEU A 464 13.20 -20.45 0.70
CA LEU A 464 13.18 -19.00 0.76
C LEU A 464 13.84 -18.36 -0.47
N PHE A 465 14.97 -18.89 -0.94
CA PHE A 465 15.60 -18.41 -2.18
C PHE A 465 14.70 -18.64 -3.41
N GLU A 466 14.01 -19.79 -3.47
CA GLU A 466 13.04 -20.08 -4.52
C GLU A 466 11.82 -19.14 -4.45
N ALA A 467 11.31 -18.86 -3.24
CA ALA A 467 10.25 -17.87 -3.02
C ALA A 467 10.68 -16.43 -3.37
N LEU A 468 11.97 -16.14 -3.30
CA LEU A 468 12.57 -14.86 -3.71
C LEU A 468 12.88 -14.79 -5.21
N GLU A 469 12.55 -15.83 -5.98
CA GLU A 469 12.85 -15.97 -7.42
C GLU A 469 14.35 -15.87 -7.74
N LEU A 470 15.21 -16.20 -6.77
CA LEU A 470 16.64 -16.27 -6.97
C LEU A 470 16.94 -17.65 -7.56
N GLY A 471 16.98 -17.74 -8.89
CA GLY A 471 17.20 -18.97 -9.67
C GLY A 471 18.62 -19.54 -9.55
N ALA A 472 19.15 -19.63 -8.33
CA ALA A 472 20.49 -20.12 -8.07
C ALA A 472 20.53 -21.64 -8.25
N THR A 473 21.15 -22.08 -9.35
CA THR A 473 21.48 -23.49 -9.60
C THR A 473 22.66 -23.99 -8.78
N ASP A 474 23.51 -23.07 -8.28
CA ASP A 474 24.76 -23.38 -7.57
C ASP A 474 25.10 -22.29 -6.55
N ALA A 475 25.47 -22.69 -5.33
CA ALA A 475 25.83 -21.82 -4.22
C ALA A 475 27.02 -20.91 -4.58
N TRP A 476 28.00 -21.46 -5.29
CA TRP A 476 29.19 -20.71 -5.71
C TRP A 476 28.85 -19.59 -6.69
N THR A 477 27.96 -19.85 -7.64
CA THR A 477 27.58 -18.86 -8.66
C THR A 477 26.80 -17.71 -8.01
N LEU A 478 25.91 -18.03 -7.07
CA LEU A 478 25.19 -17.01 -6.30
C LEU A 478 26.13 -16.20 -5.42
N PHE A 479 27.05 -16.86 -4.70
CA PHE A 479 28.04 -16.20 -3.86
C PHE A 479 28.88 -15.18 -4.65
N LEU A 480 29.42 -15.59 -5.81
CA LEU A 480 30.19 -14.71 -6.69
C LEU A 480 29.35 -13.55 -7.26
N SER A 481 28.05 -13.75 -7.42
CA SER A 481 27.14 -12.70 -7.91
C SER A 481 26.79 -11.68 -6.82
N LEU A 482 26.99 -12.03 -5.55
CA LEU A 482 26.72 -11.17 -4.39
C LEU A 482 27.99 -10.44 -3.93
N ASP A 483 29.16 -11.09 -4.00
CA ASP A 483 30.48 -10.52 -3.67
C ASP A 483 30.91 -9.50 -4.76
N HIS A 484 30.69 -8.21 -4.51
CA HIS A 484 30.98 -7.12 -5.46
C HIS A 484 32.42 -6.59 -5.37
N ASN A 485 33.05 -6.77 -4.22
CA ASN A 485 34.37 -6.31 -3.83
C ASN A 485 35.46 -7.38 -4.03
N GLU A 486 35.06 -8.61 -4.34
CA GLU A 486 35.93 -9.78 -4.56
C GLU A 486 36.84 -10.08 -3.35
N ASP A 487 36.37 -9.74 -2.14
CA ASP A 487 37.12 -9.98 -0.89
C ASP A 487 36.73 -11.31 -0.21
N TYR A 488 35.86 -12.09 -0.86
CA TYR A 488 35.34 -13.38 -0.38
C TYR A 488 34.54 -13.28 0.92
N LEU A 489 34.02 -12.09 1.25
CA LEU A 489 33.13 -11.82 2.37
C LEU A 489 31.88 -11.10 1.84
N ILE A 490 30.70 -11.52 2.29
CA ILE A 490 29.46 -10.83 1.93
C ILE A 490 28.95 -10.10 3.16
N LEU A 491 28.90 -8.77 3.07
CA LEU A 491 28.31 -7.90 4.09
C LEU A 491 26.77 -7.91 4.01
N PRO A 492 26.04 -7.51 5.07
CA PRO A 492 24.57 -7.51 5.07
C PRO A 492 23.98 -6.63 3.97
N GLU A 493 24.66 -5.53 3.65
CA GLU A 493 24.27 -4.56 2.63
C GLU A 493 24.46 -5.13 1.22
N GLU A 494 25.59 -5.80 0.97
CA GLU A 494 25.90 -6.49 -0.29
C GLU A 494 24.96 -7.68 -0.52
N PHE A 495 24.69 -8.46 0.53
CA PHE A 495 23.72 -9.55 0.47
C PHE A 495 22.33 -9.03 0.09
N LEU A 496 21.86 -7.97 0.75
CA LEU A 496 20.55 -7.40 0.51
C LEU A 496 20.45 -6.78 -0.88
N GLU A 497 21.42 -5.96 -1.28
CA GLU A 497 21.44 -5.30 -2.58
C GLU A 497 21.57 -6.30 -3.72
N GLY A 498 22.49 -7.26 -3.61
CA GLY A 498 22.67 -8.32 -4.58
C GLY A 498 21.43 -9.20 -4.74
N CYS A 499 20.77 -9.59 -3.64
CA CYS A 499 19.51 -10.34 -3.71
C CYS A 499 18.37 -9.51 -4.33
N LEU A 500 18.33 -8.19 -4.09
CA LEU A 500 17.33 -7.30 -4.70
C LEU A 500 17.56 -7.11 -6.20
N GLN A 501 18.82 -7.07 -6.65
CA GLN A 501 19.19 -6.91 -8.05
C GLN A 501 19.02 -8.20 -8.86
N LEU A 502 19.35 -9.35 -8.27
CA LEU A 502 19.22 -10.67 -8.90
C LEU A 502 17.78 -11.19 -8.94
N ARG A 503 16.85 -10.50 -8.28
CA ARG A 503 15.45 -10.91 -8.18
C ARG A 503 14.72 -10.76 -9.52
N GLY A 504 14.15 -11.87 -9.98
CA GLY A 504 13.25 -11.92 -11.13
C GLY A 504 13.99 -11.95 -12.47
N THR A 505 13.22 -11.83 -13.57
CA THR A 505 13.78 -11.88 -14.92
C THR A 505 14.40 -10.55 -15.33
N ALA A 506 15.52 -10.59 -16.06
CA ALA A 506 16.15 -9.40 -16.64
C ALA A 506 15.14 -8.57 -17.46
N LYS A 507 15.05 -7.27 -17.16
CA LYS A 507 14.13 -6.36 -17.85
C LYS A 507 14.76 -5.89 -19.17
N ALA A 508 13.92 -5.42 -20.10
CA ALA A 508 14.39 -4.87 -21.36
C ALA A 508 15.39 -3.71 -21.19
N ILE A 509 15.27 -2.94 -20.10
CA ILE A 509 16.20 -1.86 -19.76
C ILE A 509 17.59 -2.37 -19.38
N ASP A 510 17.68 -3.50 -18.67
CA ASP A 510 18.95 -4.11 -18.24
C ASP A 510 19.73 -4.62 -19.47
N VAL A 511 19.02 -5.28 -20.39
CA VAL A 511 19.57 -5.73 -21.68
C VAL A 511 20.03 -4.54 -22.53
N PHE A 512 19.26 -3.45 -22.55
CA PHE A 512 19.62 -2.23 -23.25
C PHE A 512 20.89 -1.59 -22.67
N MET A 513 21.00 -1.51 -21.33
CA MET A 513 22.18 -0.98 -20.65
C MET A 513 23.43 -1.82 -20.91
N LEU A 514 23.30 -3.14 -20.89
CA LEU A 514 24.38 -4.07 -21.24
C LEU A 514 24.84 -3.86 -22.69
N ARG A 515 23.91 -3.75 -23.65
CA ARG A 515 24.25 -3.43 -25.05
C ARG A 515 24.98 -2.10 -25.19
N ARG A 516 24.55 -1.07 -24.44
CA ARG A 516 25.22 0.24 -24.44
C ARG A 516 26.64 0.16 -23.88
N GLN A 517 26.85 -0.60 -22.80
CA GLN A 517 28.18 -0.83 -22.22
C GLN A 517 29.09 -1.60 -23.18
N ILE A 518 28.58 -2.66 -23.83
CA ILE A 518 29.32 -3.41 -24.86
C ILE A 518 29.75 -2.49 -25.99
N ASN A 519 28.84 -1.66 -26.51
CA ASN A 519 29.18 -0.72 -27.57
C ASN A 519 30.26 0.28 -27.12
N LYS A 520 30.18 0.77 -25.89
CA LYS A 520 31.20 1.66 -25.33
C LYS A 520 32.55 0.95 -25.19
N LEU A 521 32.55 -0.32 -24.78
CA LEU A 521 33.76 -1.14 -24.70
C LEU A 521 34.39 -1.34 -26.09
N ILE A 522 33.58 -1.67 -27.10
CA ILE A 522 34.05 -1.80 -28.49
C ILE A 522 34.69 -0.50 -28.99
N MET A 523 34.10 0.65 -28.67
CA MET A 523 34.68 1.96 -29.02
C MET A 523 36.05 2.17 -28.34
N HIS A 524 36.19 1.84 -27.06
CA HIS A 524 37.50 1.94 -26.39
C HIS A 524 38.52 0.95 -26.95
N MET A 525 38.10 -0.30 -27.26
CA MET A 525 39.01 -1.29 -27.84
C MET A 525 39.51 -0.85 -29.22
N THR A 526 38.63 -0.30 -30.07
CA THR A 526 39.02 0.22 -31.39
C THR A 526 39.95 1.43 -31.28
N GLU A 527 39.71 2.34 -30.34
CA GLU A 527 40.61 3.46 -30.05
C GLU A 527 42.01 2.97 -29.61
N THR A 528 42.07 2.00 -28.68
CA THR A 528 43.35 1.42 -28.26
C THR A 528 44.07 0.70 -29.38
N ALA A 529 43.35 -0.01 -30.26
CA ALA A 529 43.92 -0.70 -31.42
C ALA A 529 44.51 0.28 -32.44
N LEU A 530 43.81 1.38 -32.74
CA LEU A 530 44.32 2.44 -33.61
C LEU A 530 45.59 3.09 -33.02
N THR A 531 45.60 3.31 -31.71
CA THR A 531 46.76 3.88 -31.01
C THR A 531 47.96 2.95 -31.07
N GLN A 532 47.75 1.64 -30.88
CA GLN A 532 48.80 0.62 -31.03
C GLN A 532 49.33 0.57 -32.47
N GLN A 533 48.45 0.61 -33.47
CA GLN A 533 48.85 0.59 -34.87
C GLN A 533 49.68 1.83 -35.24
N HIS A 534 49.28 3.01 -34.77
CA HIS A 534 50.06 4.23 -34.95
C HIS A 534 51.45 4.13 -34.31
N LEU A 535 51.56 3.57 -33.09
CA LEU A 535 52.83 3.36 -32.41
C LEU A 535 53.78 2.44 -33.18
N VAL A 536 53.25 1.31 -33.68
CA VAL A 536 54.02 0.37 -34.50
C VAL A 536 54.52 1.03 -35.79
N GLN A 537 53.67 1.83 -36.44
CA GLN A 537 54.03 2.53 -37.66
C GLN A 537 55.14 3.57 -37.42
N THR A 538 55.03 4.36 -36.35
CA THR A 538 56.09 5.32 -35.99
C THR A 538 57.42 4.67 -35.63
N LEU A 539 57.40 3.48 -35.00
CA LEU A 539 58.61 2.72 -34.73
C LEU A 539 59.26 2.19 -36.01
N ALA A 540 58.46 1.71 -36.96
CA ALA A 540 58.94 1.27 -38.27
C ALA A 540 59.55 2.44 -39.07
N ASP A 541 58.91 3.61 -39.07
CA ASP A 541 59.41 4.81 -39.73
C ASP A 541 60.74 5.27 -39.13
N MET A 542 60.88 5.26 -37.80
CA MET A 542 62.15 5.56 -37.12
C MET A 542 63.27 4.59 -37.50
N GLN A 543 63.01 3.28 -37.57
CA GLN A 543 64.00 2.29 -37.99
C GLN A 543 64.46 2.51 -39.44
N SER A 544 63.53 2.87 -40.33
CA SER A 544 63.86 3.17 -41.73
C SER A 544 64.71 4.44 -41.87
N ALA A 545 64.49 5.46 -41.03
CA ALA A 545 65.28 6.68 -41.00
C ALA A 545 66.71 6.46 -40.45
N GLU A 546 66.88 5.55 -39.49
CA GLU A 546 68.21 5.13 -39.00
C GLU A 546 69.00 4.38 -40.08
N GLN A 547 68.36 3.49 -40.84
CA GLN A 547 69.01 2.78 -41.95
C GLN A 547 69.44 3.71 -43.10
N GLN A 548 68.63 4.74 -43.42
CA GLN A 548 69.00 5.75 -44.40
C GLN A 548 70.15 6.65 -43.92
N SER A 549 70.17 7.02 -42.64
CA SER A 549 71.27 7.81 -42.05
C SER A 549 72.59 7.03 -42.01
N SER A 550 72.53 5.71 -41.81
CA SER A 550 73.72 4.84 -41.86
C SER A 550 74.27 4.66 -43.29
N CYS A 551 73.42 4.69 -44.33
CA CYS A 551 73.87 4.60 -45.72
C CYS A 551 74.52 5.89 -46.24
N GLN A 552 74.23 7.06 -45.66
CA GLN A 552 74.83 8.33 -46.07
C GLN A 552 76.25 8.55 -45.51
N LEU A 553 76.63 7.85 -44.43
CA LEU A 553 77.96 7.93 -43.84
C LEU A 553 79.03 7.11 -44.59
N ASP A 554 78.63 6.09 -45.35
CA ASP A 554 79.56 5.25 -46.15
C ASP A 554 79.94 5.85 -47.52
N THR A 555 79.34 6.98 -47.93
CA THR A 555 79.66 7.66 -49.20
C THR A 555 80.55 8.90 -49.04
N GLY A 556 81.11 9.14 -47.84
CA GLY A 556 81.86 10.36 -47.49
C GLY A 556 83.39 10.28 -47.57
N ASP A 557 83.98 9.12 -47.88
CA ASP A 557 85.43 8.99 -48.11
C ASP A 557 85.72 8.94 -49.62
N SER A 558 85.97 10.12 -50.20
CA SER A 558 86.69 10.30 -51.47
C SER A 558 87.36 11.68 -51.51
#